data_AF-A0A1L0BE15-F1
#
_entry.id   AF-A0A1L0BE15-F1
#
_cell.length_a   1.000
_cell.length_b   1.000
_cell.length_c   1.000
_cell.angle_alpha   90.00
_cell.angle_beta   90.00
_cell.angle_gamma   90.00
#
_symmetry.space_group_name_H-M   'P 1'
#
loop_
_entity.id
_entity.type
_entity.pdbx_description
1 polymer ?
#
loop_
_entity_poly.entity_id
_entity_poly.type
_entity_poly.pdbx_seq_one_letter_code
_entity_poly.pdbx_strand_id
1 'polypeptide(L)'
;MPFLGFIDDNIAMLIFYIFTCLFGPDSEIGTNFRAKFISHYGPSYSTDPHLQGYIPISLNHNSITPMPAKQSKSPFKHPWWLSVDRLFSGPENIGESMRCLDDRLIIELSKAIRAKSGWTTKYKDKEIVEKWKEEFKDQNPKSRHVDEVFDYMLRELQWYDKIESTRPEFSDKKFKMGPDDRIVFSDEAIDEKTAESFASAVTEFEKVTPKDYHPGSNNLVVDLVHPSLFHLQYGRTKMVKEGALRVVEYEEEVGNFKKTDFLPLKRFQWLPAELCLDRKSKTFSFTSYINNLHPLKFPDLYSRIAAVFNEVIPGLNFSLARYLSKQYIRVPIPAGPHAYKGTDDEFYEKYEIDGRLSNEEFTKARIDFMRDFPPTYTEDPVTENFDVRDFSRLKVIVKLANIELTPENPKYAGGSWHVEGTINEDIVATVLYYYHMDNIKDSKLSFRAGVSDPYDNNVEDGLQIDPWVCEHFYGLKMDEEFSYPMGAVDAQEGRVVIFPNYFQHHVDPFELIDPHKPGLRKILCFFVVDPYNDLVKSTKDVPPQMKEWVEDKELMSKYFPEIKPEEVTTMSWEEATKARDELMAERAEYDLSYDDFDAYHRYFSFCEH
;
A
#
# COMPACT_ATOMS: atom_id res chain seq x y z
N MET A 1 -20.15 -46.61 -0.94
CA MET A 1 -19.47 -47.10 -2.17
C MET A 1 -20.41 -47.47 -3.33
N PRO A 2 -21.64 -48.00 -3.18
CA PRO A 2 -22.52 -48.23 -4.34
C PRO A 2 -23.25 -46.98 -4.86
N PHE A 3 -23.18 -45.86 -4.13
CA PHE A 3 -23.98 -44.66 -4.38
C PHE A 3 -23.34 -43.63 -5.33
N LEU A 4 -22.08 -43.81 -5.75
CA LEU A 4 -21.37 -42.82 -6.59
C LEU A 4 -21.84 -42.80 -8.05
N GLY A 5 -22.61 -43.78 -8.51
CA GLY A 5 -23.03 -43.88 -9.92
C GLY A 5 -24.20 -42.98 -10.33
N PHE A 6 -24.76 -42.16 -9.44
CA PHE A 6 -26.01 -41.41 -9.69
C PHE A 6 -26.05 -39.99 -9.09
N ILE A 7 -24.89 -39.38 -8.83
CA ILE A 7 -24.81 -38.09 -8.12
C ILE A 7 -24.31 -37.00 -9.07
N ASP A 8 -25.00 -35.85 -9.07
CA ASP A 8 -24.65 -34.60 -9.77
C ASP A 8 -23.22 -34.12 -9.40
N ASP A 9 -22.50 -33.56 -10.37
CA ASP A 9 -21.12 -33.09 -10.25
C ASP A 9 -20.89 -32.11 -9.09
N ASN A 10 -21.87 -31.24 -8.79
CA ASN A 10 -21.77 -30.30 -7.66
C ASN A 10 -21.86 -31.02 -6.29
N ILE A 11 -22.67 -32.07 -6.20
CA ILE A 11 -22.82 -32.88 -4.98
C ILE A 11 -21.60 -33.79 -4.81
N ALA A 12 -20.99 -34.24 -5.91
CA ALA A 12 -19.76 -35.02 -5.89
C ALA A 12 -18.59 -34.21 -5.28
N MET A 13 -18.46 -32.93 -5.62
CA MET A 13 -17.43 -32.04 -5.05
C MET A 13 -17.64 -31.76 -3.56
N LEU A 14 -18.89 -31.55 -3.14
CA LEU A 14 -19.21 -31.39 -1.72
C LEU A 14 -18.87 -32.66 -0.91
N ILE A 15 -19.17 -33.84 -1.47
CA ILE A 15 -18.80 -35.12 -0.84
C ILE A 15 -17.28 -35.28 -0.78
N PHE A 16 -16.53 -34.87 -1.82
CA PHE A 16 -15.07 -34.89 -1.83
C PHE A 16 -14.46 -34.00 -0.75
N TYR A 17 -14.99 -32.78 -0.59
CA TYR A 17 -14.54 -31.85 0.44
C TYR A 17 -14.81 -32.39 1.86
N ILE A 18 -16.05 -32.84 2.12
CA ILE A 18 -16.45 -33.42 3.41
C ILE A 18 -15.60 -34.65 3.77
N PHE A 19 -15.32 -35.54 2.80
CA PHE A 19 -14.51 -36.73 3.07
C PHE A 19 -13.03 -36.41 3.34
N THR A 20 -12.48 -35.40 2.66
CA THR A 20 -11.08 -34.99 2.85
C THR A 20 -10.88 -34.30 4.21
N CYS A 21 -11.87 -33.52 4.67
CA CYS A 21 -11.86 -32.92 6.00
C CYS A 21 -12.04 -33.95 7.12
N LEU A 22 -12.90 -34.96 6.94
CA LEU A 22 -13.19 -35.94 8.00
C LEU A 22 -12.06 -36.94 8.25
N PHE A 23 -11.32 -37.33 7.21
CA PHE A 23 -10.31 -38.38 7.31
C PHE A 23 -8.88 -37.87 7.17
N GLY A 24 -8.69 -36.59 6.85
CA GLY A 24 -7.38 -36.01 6.55
C GLY A 24 -6.83 -36.49 5.19
N PRO A 25 -6.09 -35.65 4.47
CA PRO A 25 -5.62 -35.96 3.11
C PRO A 25 -4.63 -37.14 3.08
N ASP A 26 -3.93 -37.39 4.19
CA ASP A 26 -2.85 -38.39 4.27
C ASP A 26 -3.26 -39.69 4.99
N SER A 27 -4.53 -39.84 5.39
CA SER A 27 -4.99 -41.14 5.88
C SER A 27 -5.16 -42.15 4.76
N GLU A 28 -5.01 -43.43 5.09
CA GLU A 28 -5.21 -44.53 4.15
C GLU A 28 -6.64 -44.54 3.57
N ILE A 29 -7.62 -44.07 4.36
CA ILE A 29 -9.02 -43.95 3.93
C ILE A 29 -9.19 -42.76 2.97
N GLY A 30 -8.64 -41.59 3.31
CA GLY A 30 -8.69 -40.39 2.46
C GLY A 30 -7.99 -40.59 1.12
N THR A 31 -6.81 -41.22 1.14
CA THR A 31 -6.02 -41.53 -0.05
C THR A 31 -6.76 -42.48 -1.00
N ASN A 32 -7.34 -43.57 -0.47
CA ASN A 32 -8.11 -44.53 -1.26
C ASN A 32 -9.41 -43.94 -1.84
N PHE A 33 -10.06 -43.04 -1.10
CA PHE A 33 -11.25 -42.33 -1.57
C PHE A 33 -10.90 -41.39 -2.73
N ARG A 34 -9.83 -40.58 -2.57
CA ARG A 34 -9.36 -39.62 -3.59
C ARG A 34 -8.95 -40.29 -4.89
N ALA A 35 -8.20 -41.39 -4.83
CA ALA A 35 -7.79 -42.13 -6.02
C ALA A 35 -8.98 -42.63 -6.85
N LYS A 36 -10.05 -43.09 -6.19
CA LYS A 36 -11.28 -43.55 -6.85
C LYS A 36 -12.15 -42.40 -7.35
N PHE A 37 -12.21 -41.28 -6.64
CA PHE A 37 -12.94 -40.10 -7.07
C PHE A 37 -12.36 -39.53 -8.37
N ILE A 38 -11.03 -39.37 -8.42
CA ILE A 38 -10.31 -38.88 -9.61
C ILE A 38 -10.48 -39.83 -10.79
N SER A 39 -10.43 -41.16 -10.57
CA SER A 39 -10.60 -42.11 -11.67
C SER A 39 -12.01 -42.10 -12.28
N HIS A 40 -13.02 -41.66 -11.53
CA HIS A 40 -14.41 -41.68 -11.96
C HIS A 40 -14.86 -40.36 -12.58
N TYR A 41 -14.46 -39.24 -11.99
CA TYR A 41 -14.90 -37.91 -12.39
C TYR A 41 -13.84 -37.11 -13.18
N GLY A 42 -12.55 -37.44 -13.07
CA GLY A 42 -11.45 -36.71 -13.72
C GLY A 42 -11.58 -36.48 -15.24
N PRO A 43 -12.10 -37.42 -16.05
CA PRO A 43 -12.24 -37.22 -17.49
C PRO A 43 -13.26 -36.15 -17.90
N SER A 44 -14.30 -35.90 -17.09
CA SER A 44 -15.41 -35.00 -17.42
C SER A 44 -15.01 -33.52 -17.38
N TYR A 45 -14.10 -33.15 -16.49
CA TYR A 45 -13.70 -31.75 -16.21
C TYR A 45 -12.61 -31.23 -17.16
N SER A 46 -12.02 -32.11 -17.98
CA SER A 46 -10.93 -31.77 -18.90
C SER A 46 -11.40 -31.08 -20.20
N THR A 47 -12.70 -31.11 -20.52
CA THR A 47 -13.18 -30.75 -21.86
C THR A 47 -14.27 -29.67 -21.90
N ASP A 48 -14.70 -29.14 -20.75
CA ASP A 48 -15.73 -28.08 -20.69
C ASP A 48 -15.10 -26.69 -20.50
N PRO A 49 -15.23 -25.75 -21.46
CA PRO A 49 -14.68 -24.40 -21.37
C PRO A 49 -15.26 -23.54 -20.24
N HIS A 50 -16.48 -23.83 -19.77
CA HIS A 50 -17.13 -23.07 -18.70
C HIS A 50 -16.61 -23.43 -17.30
N LEU A 51 -15.95 -24.59 -17.16
CA LEU A 51 -15.40 -25.10 -15.90
C LEU A 51 -13.88 -24.86 -15.76
N GLN A 52 -13.19 -24.39 -16.80
CA GLN A 52 -11.77 -24.03 -16.73
C GLN A 52 -11.49 -22.83 -15.83
N GLY A 53 -12.49 -21.97 -15.57
CA GLY A 53 -12.39 -20.84 -14.63
C GLY A 53 -12.58 -21.21 -13.16
N TYR A 54 -12.95 -22.47 -12.85
CA TYR A 54 -13.25 -22.96 -11.51
C TYR A 54 -12.31 -24.07 -11.05
N ILE A 55 -11.15 -24.25 -11.68
CA ILE A 55 -10.15 -25.21 -11.22
C ILE A 55 -9.41 -24.59 -10.03
N PRO A 56 -9.61 -25.05 -8.77
CA PRO A 56 -8.66 -24.74 -7.72
C PRO A 56 -7.35 -25.43 -8.11
N ILE A 57 -6.23 -24.76 -7.94
CA ILE A 57 -4.86 -25.21 -8.32
C ILE A 57 -4.44 -26.55 -7.63
N SER A 58 -5.32 -27.25 -6.91
CA SER A 58 -5.02 -28.39 -6.05
C SER A 58 -5.03 -29.79 -6.69
N LEU A 59 -5.19 -29.94 -8.01
CA LEU A 59 -5.30 -31.28 -8.64
C LEU A 59 -4.04 -31.81 -9.36
N ASN A 60 -2.87 -31.17 -9.23
CA ASN A 60 -1.61 -31.70 -9.78
C ASN A 60 -0.50 -31.94 -8.72
N HIS A 61 -0.85 -32.58 -7.60
CA HIS A 61 0.14 -33.00 -6.60
C HIS A 61 0.78 -34.35 -6.93
N ASN A 62 1.68 -34.37 -7.92
CA ASN A 62 2.79 -35.34 -7.98
C ASN A 62 4.11 -34.69 -8.44
N SER A 63 4.19 -33.36 -8.46
CA SER A 63 5.42 -32.64 -8.85
C SER A 63 5.64 -31.32 -8.09
N ILE A 64 5.01 -31.12 -6.94
CA ILE A 64 5.35 -30.01 -6.05
C ILE A 64 6.37 -30.53 -5.03
N THR A 65 7.62 -30.59 -5.46
CA THR A 65 8.72 -30.22 -4.54
C THR A 65 8.34 -28.87 -3.93
N PRO A 66 8.50 -28.65 -2.60
CA PRO A 66 8.33 -27.31 -2.04
C PRO A 66 9.13 -26.36 -2.93
N MET A 67 8.44 -25.41 -3.56
CA MET A 67 9.15 -24.38 -4.31
C MET A 67 10.14 -23.77 -3.32
N PRO A 68 11.45 -23.72 -3.62
CA PRO A 68 12.38 -23.06 -2.72
C PRO A 68 11.82 -21.69 -2.42
N ALA A 69 11.74 -21.33 -1.13
CA ALA A 69 11.20 -20.05 -0.68
C ALA A 69 11.79 -18.95 -1.56
N LYS A 70 10.93 -18.30 -2.36
CA LYS A 70 11.36 -17.26 -3.29
C LYS A 70 11.88 -16.11 -2.42
N GLN A 71 13.19 -15.96 -2.35
CA GLN A 71 13.81 -14.87 -1.61
C GLN A 71 13.50 -13.56 -2.34
N SER A 72 12.82 -12.63 -1.66
CA SER A 72 12.56 -11.29 -2.20
C SER A 72 13.87 -10.61 -2.58
N LYS A 73 13.93 -10.02 -3.78
CA LYS A 73 15.11 -9.24 -4.23
C LYS A 73 15.12 -7.82 -3.69
N SER A 74 14.04 -7.40 -3.04
CA SER A 74 13.90 -6.10 -2.40
C SER A 74 13.56 -6.25 -0.92
N PRO A 75 14.12 -5.39 -0.05
CA PRO A 75 13.73 -5.34 1.35
C PRO A 75 12.37 -4.64 1.58
N PHE A 76 11.81 -3.97 0.56
CA PHE A 76 10.51 -3.34 0.65
C PHE A 76 9.40 -4.34 0.37
N LYS A 77 8.40 -4.39 1.25
CA LYS A 77 7.21 -5.23 1.06
C LYS A 77 6.38 -4.73 -0.13
N HIS A 78 5.64 -5.63 -0.76
CA HIS A 78 4.67 -5.28 -1.79
C HIS A 78 3.32 -4.93 -1.12
N PRO A 79 2.58 -3.90 -1.59
CA PRO A 79 1.28 -3.53 -1.01
C PRO A 79 0.23 -4.63 -1.08
N TRP A 80 0.29 -5.47 -2.13
CA TRP A 80 -0.67 -6.52 -2.40
C TRP A 80 -0.16 -7.85 -1.85
N TRP A 81 -0.90 -8.42 -0.89
CA TRP A 81 -0.60 -9.69 -0.22
C TRP A 81 -1.89 -10.35 0.30
N LEU A 82 -1.91 -11.69 0.38
CA LEU A 82 -3.08 -12.44 0.83
C LEU A 82 -2.94 -12.84 2.30
N SER A 83 -4.05 -12.79 3.03
CA SER A 83 -4.08 -13.09 4.47
C SER A 83 -3.87 -14.57 4.83
N VAL A 84 -4.32 -15.49 3.99
CA VAL A 84 -4.24 -16.96 4.20
C VAL A 84 -2.86 -17.58 3.97
N ASP A 85 -1.87 -16.78 3.57
CA ASP A 85 -0.58 -17.30 3.08
C ASP A 85 0.34 -17.86 4.18
N ARG A 86 -0.06 -17.83 5.47
CA ARG A 86 0.63 -18.61 6.52
C ARG A 86 0.53 -20.12 6.30
N LEU A 87 -0.55 -20.61 5.70
CA LEU A 87 -0.76 -22.03 5.42
C LEU A 87 0.20 -22.58 4.35
N PHE A 88 0.68 -21.72 3.44
CA PHE A 88 1.36 -22.16 2.22
C PHE A 88 2.78 -21.57 2.01
N SER A 89 3.10 -20.41 2.58
CA SER A 89 4.34 -19.69 2.26
C SER A 89 5.22 -19.30 3.45
N GLY A 90 4.90 -19.80 4.64
CA GLY A 90 5.75 -19.67 5.83
C GLY A 90 5.63 -18.33 6.59
N PRO A 91 6.32 -18.21 7.73
CA PRO A 91 6.10 -17.19 8.78
C PRO A 91 6.56 -15.75 8.43
N GLU A 92 6.94 -15.48 7.18
CA GLU A 92 7.42 -14.15 6.79
C GLU A 92 6.24 -13.20 6.60
N ASN A 93 5.90 -12.47 7.68
CA ASN A 93 4.83 -11.47 7.77
C ASN A 93 4.77 -10.52 6.56
N ILE A 94 3.84 -10.77 5.63
CA ILE A 94 3.65 -9.95 4.43
C ILE A 94 2.89 -8.65 4.77
N GLY A 95 2.05 -8.67 5.82
CA GLY A 95 1.28 -7.51 6.31
C GLY A 95 1.81 -6.79 7.55
N GLU A 96 1.07 -5.77 8.01
CA GLU A 96 1.25 -5.11 9.32
C GLU A 96 0.72 -6.00 10.44
N SER A 97 1.45 -6.11 11.55
CA SER A 97 0.90 -6.75 12.74
C SER A 97 -0.26 -5.93 13.31
N MET A 98 -1.32 -6.65 13.69
CA MET A 98 -2.49 -6.12 14.36
C MET A 98 -2.09 -5.41 15.67
N ARG A 99 -2.66 -4.22 15.91
CA ARG A 99 -2.45 -3.45 17.15
C ARG A 99 -3.62 -3.68 18.11
N CYS A 100 -3.32 -3.99 19.37
CA CYS A 100 -4.33 -4.17 20.41
C CYS A 100 -4.97 -2.82 20.80
N LEU A 101 -6.09 -2.85 21.52
CA LEU A 101 -6.87 -1.66 21.89
C LEU A 101 -6.04 -0.62 22.65
N ASP A 102 -5.17 -1.04 23.56
CA ASP A 102 -4.31 -0.12 24.33
C ASP A 102 -3.22 0.52 23.44
N ASP A 103 -2.62 -0.22 22.51
CA ASP A 103 -1.66 0.32 21.53
C ASP A 103 -2.32 1.40 20.65
N ARG A 104 -3.54 1.11 20.15
CA ARG A 104 -4.34 2.06 19.36
C ARG A 104 -4.64 3.33 20.15
N LEU A 105 -5.05 3.21 21.41
CA LEU A 105 -5.36 4.36 22.24
C LEU A 105 -4.13 5.24 22.49
N ILE A 106 -2.95 4.65 22.71
CA ILE A 106 -1.69 5.41 22.84
C ILE A 106 -1.45 6.26 21.57
N ILE A 107 -1.58 5.64 20.40
CA ILE A 107 -1.37 6.32 19.11
C ILE A 107 -2.39 7.45 18.92
N GLU A 108 -3.67 7.20 19.20
CA GLU A 108 -4.75 8.18 19.06
C GLU A 108 -4.53 9.40 19.96
N LEU A 109 -4.16 9.19 21.23
CA LEU A 109 -3.87 10.26 22.17
C LEU A 109 -2.64 11.07 21.75
N SER A 110 -1.57 10.37 21.36
CA SER A 110 -0.34 10.98 20.85
C SER A 110 -0.61 11.85 19.64
N LYS A 111 -1.34 11.34 18.64
CA LYS A 111 -1.80 12.10 17.46
C LYS A 111 -2.60 13.34 17.86
N ALA A 112 -3.59 13.19 18.74
CA ALA A 112 -4.45 14.29 19.17
C ALA A 112 -3.67 15.40 19.88
N ILE A 113 -2.61 15.07 20.62
CA ILE A 113 -1.73 16.06 21.24
C ILE A 113 -0.80 16.69 20.20
N ARG A 114 -0.16 15.91 19.32
CA ARG A 114 0.73 16.43 18.27
C ARG A 114 0.03 17.36 17.27
N ALA A 115 -1.29 17.20 17.08
CA ALA A 115 -2.11 18.11 16.29
C ALA A 115 -2.30 19.50 16.93
N LYS A 116 -2.04 19.67 18.24
CA LYS A 116 -2.19 20.96 18.94
C LYS A 116 -0.95 21.84 18.74
N SER A 117 -1.17 23.15 18.58
CA SER A 117 -0.08 24.11 18.55
C SER A 117 0.73 24.12 19.85
N GLY A 118 2.06 24.21 19.73
CA GLY A 118 2.99 24.27 20.87
C GLY A 118 3.03 22.99 21.72
N TRP A 119 2.61 21.84 21.19
CA TRP A 119 2.58 20.59 21.94
C TRP A 119 3.93 20.22 22.56
N THR A 120 5.05 20.49 21.86
CA THR A 120 6.43 20.22 22.30
C THR A 120 6.85 20.96 23.58
N THR A 121 6.16 22.05 23.90
CA THR A 121 6.31 22.77 25.18
C THR A 121 5.32 22.27 26.22
N LYS A 122 4.06 22.06 25.80
CA LYS A 122 2.95 21.69 26.68
C LYS A 122 3.15 20.32 27.36
N TYR A 123 3.67 19.32 26.65
CA TYR A 123 3.87 17.98 27.23
C TYR A 123 4.98 17.95 28.31
N LYS A 124 5.79 19.02 28.42
CA LYS A 124 6.84 19.18 29.44
C LYS A 124 6.34 19.96 30.66
N ASP A 125 5.19 20.61 30.56
CA ASP A 125 4.59 21.39 31.64
C ASP A 125 3.78 20.47 32.56
N LYS A 126 4.18 20.41 33.84
CA LYS A 126 3.57 19.51 34.82
C LYS A 126 2.10 19.82 35.09
N GLU A 127 1.71 21.10 35.12
CA GLU A 127 0.32 21.47 35.40
C GLU A 127 -0.58 21.09 34.22
N ILE A 128 -0.10 21.28 33.00
CA ILE A 128 -0.82 20.89 31.79
C ILE A 128 -0.94 19.37 31.69
N VAL A 129 0.15 18.64 31.93
CA VAL A 129 0.15 17.17 31.87
C VAL A 129 -0.79 16.58 32.92
N GLU A 130 -0.79 17.11 34.15
CA GLU A 130 -1.69 16.61 35.19
C GLU A 130 -3.15 16.84 34.82
N LYS A 131 -3.47 18.02 34.27
CA LYS A 131 -4.80 18.30 33.74
C LYS A 131 -5.20 17.35 32.60
N TRP A 132 -4.29 17.06 31.66
CA TRP A 132 -4.57 16.07 30.61
C TRP A 132 -4.79 14.67 31.18
N LYS A 133 -4.10 14.31 32.26
CA LYS A 133 -4.29 13.01 32.93
C LYS A 133 -5.67 12.93 33.59
N GLU A 134 -6.10 13.98 34.27
CA GLU A 134 -7.46 14.10 34.81
C GLU A 134 -8.52 14.03 33.71
N GLU A 135 -8.39 14.86 32.66
CA GLU A 135 -9.32 14.86 31.51
C GLU A 135 -9.39 13.49 30.84
N PHE A 136 -8.25 12.80 30.71
CA PHE A 136 -8.20 11.46 30.14
C PHE A 136 -8.94 10.44 31.01
N LYS A 137 -8.78 10.49 32.35
CA LYS A 137 -9.51 9.60 33.27
C LYS A 137 -11.01 9.89 33.25
N ASP A 138 -11.40 11.16 33.20
CA ASP A 138 -12.81 11.60 33.17
C ASP A 138 -13.54 11.19 31.89
N GLN A 139 -12.82 11.03 30.77
CA GLN A 139 -13.39 10.52 29.52
C GLN A 139 -13.74 9.02 29.57
N ASN A 140 -13.45 8.34 30.69
CA ASN A 140 -13.71 6.93 30.93
C ASN A 140 -13.23 6.04 29.76
N PRO A 141 -11.93 6.07 29.45
CA PRO A 141 -11.37 5.35 28.32
C PRO A 141 -11.60 3.86 28.50
N LYS A 142 -11.87 3.15 27.40
CA LYS A 142 -12.08 1.69 27.40
C LYS A 142 -10.81 0.88 27.72
N SER A 143 -9.69 1.54 28.05
CA SER A 143 -8.43 0.88 28.37
C SER A 143 -8.48 0.21 29.73
N ARG A 144 -7.82 -0.95 29.84
CA ARG A 144 -7.60 -1.66 31.10
C ARG A 144 -6.44 -1.06 31.91
N HIS A 145 -5.57 -0.29 31.23
CA HIS A 145 -4.30 0.20 31.73
C HIS A 145 -4.22 1.73 31.61
N VAL A 146 -5.20 2.42 32.20
CA VAL A 146 -5.39 3.87 32.00
C VAL A 146 -4.11 4.65 32.35
N ASP A 147 -3.49 4.37 33.49
CA ASP A 147 -2.29 5.10 33.91
C ASP A 147 -1.08 4.75 33.02
N GLU A 148 -0.88 3.48 32.68
CA GLU A 148 0.23 3.01 31.85
C GLU A 148 0.11 3.48 30.40
N VAL A 149 -1.10 3.50 29.82
CA VAL A 149 -1.36 4.06 28.50
C VAL A 149 -0.99 5.54 28.46
N PHE A 150 -1.40 6.31 29.47
CA PHE A 150 -1.10 7.74 29.54
C PHE A 150 0.40 7.99 29.68
N ASP A 151 1.06 7.27 30.59
CA ASP A 151 2.49 7.40 30.83
C ASP A 151 3.31 6.96 29.60
N TYR A 152 2.88 5.92 28.90
CA TYR A 152 3.47 5.50 27.62
C TYR A 152 3.32 6.59 26.56
N MET A 153 2.12 7.16 26.41
CA MET A 153 1.87 8.25 25.47
C MET A 153 2.82 9.42 25.71
N LEU A 154 3.09 9.80 26.96
CA LEU A 154 4.06 10.86 27.27
C LEU A 154 5.49 10.49 26.84
N ARG A 155 5.91 9.22 26.98
CA ARG A 155 7.21 8.74 26.48
C ARG A 155 7.26 8.78 24.96
N GLU A 156 6.17 8.44 24.30
CA GLU A 156 6.07 8.54 22.85
C GLU A 156 6.18 10.00 22.37
N LEU A 157 5.52 10.95 23.04
CA LEU A 157 5.69 12.38 22.74
C LEU A 157 7.14 12.86 22.92
N GLN A 158 7.86 12.36 23.94
CA GLN A 158 9.29 12.63 24.12
C GLN A 158 10.11 12.14 22.94
N TRP A 159 9.80 10.95 22.43
CA TRP A 159 10.48 10.40 21.26
C TRP A 159 10.20 11.22 20.00
N TYR A 160 8.95 11.58 19.73
CA TYR A 160 8.62 12.46 18.59
C TYR A 160 9.36 13.80 18.68
N ASP A 161 9.34 14.47 19.84
CA ASP A 161 10.04 15.76 20.02
C ASP A 161 11.54 15.61 19.82
N LYS A 162 12.15 14.53 20.34
CA LYS A 162 13.56 14.20 20.11
C LYS A 162 13.86 14.02 18.63
N ILE A 163 13.07 13.23 17.90
CA ILE A 163 13.31 13.01 16.47
C ILE A 163 13.15 14.31 15.67
N GLU A 164 12.05 15.03 15.87
CA GLU A 164 11.76 16.27 15.14
C GLU A 164 12.77 17.39 15.43
N SER A 165 13.40 17.39 16.61
CA SER A 165 14.41 18.39 16.98
C SER A 165 15.85 18.03 16.64
N THR A 166 16.20 16.74 16.50
CA THR A 166 17.61 16.31 16.34
C THR A 166 17.95 15.83 14.94
N ARG A 167 16.98 15.39 14.15
CA ARG A 167 17.20 14.87 12.80
C ARG A 167 17.18 16.00 11.76
N PRO A 168 18.17 16.10 10.84
CA PRO A 168 18.21 17.13 9.80
C PRO A 168 16.96 17.17 8.91
N GLU A 169 16.35 16.01 8.66
CA GLU A 169 15.13 15.89 7.86
C GLU A 169 13.99 16.75 8.43
N PHE A 170 13.92 16.90 9.75
CA PHE A 170 12.88 17.65 10.45
C PHE A 170 13.35 19.06 10.84
N SER A 171 14.57 19.18 11.37
CA SER A 171 15.10 20.45 11.85
C SER A 171 15.39 21.44 10.72
N ASP A 172 15.92 20.99 9.59
CA ASP A 172 16.28 21.85 8.46
C ASP A 172 15.14 21.99 7.44
N LYS A 173 14.50 20.88 7.07
CA LYS A 173 13.42 20.84 6.06
C LYS A 173 12.00 20.89 6.62
N LYS A 174 11.86 21.05 7.95
CA LYS A 174 10.59 21.26 8.66
C LYS A 174 9.55 20.18 8.41
N PHE A 175 9.99 18.96 8.06
CA PHE A 175 9.10 17.81 8.08
C PHE A 175 8.59 17.58 9.50
N LYS A 176 7.42 16.94 9.57
CA LYS A 176 6.76 16.45 10.78
C LYS A 176 6.27 15.04 10.52
N MET A 177 6.16 14.24 11.57
CA MET A 177 5.56 12.92 11.42
C MET A 177 4.03 13.02 11.33
N GLY A 178 3.46 12.28 10.40
CA GLY A 178 2.04 12.18 10.13
C GLY A 178 1.29 11.31 11.13
N PRO A 179 0.12 10.80 10.74
CA PRO A 179 -0.65 9.86 11.53
C PRO A 179 0.13 8.56 11.82
N ASP A 180 0.89 8.04 10.87
CA ASP A 180 1.84 6.96 11.11
C ASP A 180 3.26 7.52 11.01
N ASP A 181 4.21 6.96 11.76
CA ASP A 181 5.59 7.45 11.80
C ASP A 181 6.37 7.24 10.48
N ARG A 182 5.82 6.48 9.53
CA ARG A 182 6.31 6.36 8.16
C ARG A 182 5.75 7.41 7.21
N ILE A 183 4.67 8.08 7.59
CA ILE A 183 4.07 9.17 6.82
C ILE A 183 4.70 10.46 7.33
N VAL A 184 5.26 11.28 6.45
CA VAL A 184 5.81 12.59 6.83
C VAL A 184 5.24 13.67 5.95
N PHE A 185 5.12 14.88 6.50
CA PHE A 185 4.66 16.04 5.74
C PHE A 185 5.39 17.30 6.15
N SER A 186 5.46 18.29 5.26
CA SER A 186 6.06 19.60 5.53
C SER A 186 5.35 20.67 4.73
N ASP A 187 5.10 21.82 5.35
CA ASP A 187 4.52 23.00 4.68
C ASP A 187 5.62 23.90 4.07
N GLU A 188 6.88 23.59 4.36
CA GLU A 188 8.05 24.45 4.08
C GLU A 188 9.21 23.65 3.47
N ALA A 189 8.98 22.40 3.06
CA ALA A 189 10.05 21.55 2.50
C ALA A 189 10.59 22.08 1.17
N ILE A 190 9.70 22.69 0.38
CA ILE A 190 10.02 23.35 -0.89
C ILE A 190 10.24 24.82 -0.61
N ASP A 191 11.43 25.34 -0.93
CA ASP A 191 11.71 26.76 -0.75
C ASP A 191 10.85 27.64 -1.69
N GLU A 192 10.55 28.86 -1.24
CA GLU A 192 9.66 29.80 -1.93
C GLU A 192 10.08 30.05 -3.39
N LYS A 193 11.39 30.15 -3.65
CA LYS A 193 11.91 30.36 -5.01
C LYS A 193 11.68 29.13 -5.89
N THR A 194 11.90 27.92 -5.37
CA THR A 194 11.59 26.68 -6.08
C THR A 194 10.09 26.57 -6.33
N ALA A 195 9.25 26.88 -5.33
CA ALA A 195 7.79 26.83 -5.44
C ALA A 195 7.26 27.79 -6.52
N GLU A 196 7.66 29.06 -6.48
CA GLU A 196 7.26 30.08 -7.47
C GLU A 196 7.71 29.72 -8.88
N SER A 197 8.99 29.33 -9.02
CA SER A 197 9.54 28.99 -10.33
C SER A 197 8.92 27.73 -10.93
N PHE A 198 8.59 26.74 -10.09
CA PHE A 198 7.87 25.55 -10.50
C PHE A 198 6.43 25.88 -10.92
N ALA A 199 5.66 26.61 -10.09
CA ALA A 199 4.28 26.99 -10.39
C ALA A 199 4.17 27.83 -11.68
N SER A 200 5.12 28.74 -11.90
CA SER A 200 5.21 29.52 -13.15
C SER A 200 5.47 28.62 -14.36
N ALA A 201 6.39 27.66 -14.27
CA ALA A 201 6.69 26.75 -15.37
C ALA A 201 5.48 25.84 -15.71
N VAL A 202 4.75 25.37 -14.70
CA VAL A 202 3.52 24.59 -14.91
C VAL A 202 2.43 25.45 -15.55
N THR A 203 2.29 26.71 -15.14
CA THR A 203 1.32 27.64 -15.74
C THR A 203 1.58 27.86 -17.23
N GLU A 204 2.84 27.96 -17.68
CA GLU A 204 3.15 28.04 -19.11
C GLU A 204 2.85 26.73 -19.85
N PHE A 205 3.08 25.59 -19.21
CA PHE A 205 2.74 24.28 -19.77
C PHE A 205 1.22 24.09 -19.93
N GLU A 206 0.43 24.47 -18.92
CA GLU A 206 -1.04 24.39 -18.94
C GLU A 206 -1.68 25.17 -20.10
N LYS A 207 -1.07 26.28 -20.54
CA LYS A 207 -1.60 27.10 -21.65
C LYS A 207 -1.57 26.39 -23.00
N VAL A 208 -0.67 25.42 -23.17
CA VAL A 208 -0.40 24.77 -24.46
C VAL A 208 -0.73 23.29 -24.46
N THR A 209 -0.90 22.67 -23.29
CA THR A 209 -1.28 21.27 -23.15
C THR A 209 -2.79 21.09 -23.33
N PRO A 210 -3.23 20.10 -24.12
CA PRO A 210 -4.64 19.74 -24.23
C PRO A 210 -5.24 19.40 -22.86
N LYS A 211 -6.49 19.81 -22.61
CA LYS A 211 -7.22 19.37 -21.42
C LYS A 211 -7.60 17.89 -21.58
N ASP A 212 -6.92 17.02 -20.84
CA ASP A 212 -7.28 15.62 -20.68
C ASP A 212 -8.04 15.46 -19.35
N TYR A 213 -9.32 15.13 -19.42
CA TYR A 213 -10.12 14.91 -18.22
C TYR A 213 -10.03 13.45 -17.78
N HIS A 214 -9.76 13.23 -16.50
CA HIS A 214 -9.64 11.89 -15.94
C HIS A 214 -10.95 11.12 -16.12
N PRO A 215 -10.92 9.86 -16.61
CA PRO A 215 -12.12 9.03 -16.75
C PRO A 215 -12.93 8.94 -15.45
N GLY A 216 -14.26 9.05 -15.54
CA GLY A 216 -15.15 8.95 -14.38
C GLY A 216 -15.15 10.15 -13.42
N SER A 217 -14.39 11.22 -13.69
CA SER A 217 -14.26 12.37 -12.78
C SER A 217 -15.33 13.45 -12.92
N ASN A 218 -16.32 13.28 -13.78
CA ASN A 218 -17.31 14.32 -14.13
C ASN A 218 -16.67 15.65 -14.59
N ASN A 219 -15.57 15.56 -15.35
CA ASN A 219 -14.77 16.70 -15.83
C ASN A 219 -14.23 17.61 -14.70
N LEU A 220 -14.01 17.06 -13.51
CA LEU A 220 -13.42 17.79 -12.39
C LEU A 220 -11.90 17.61 -12.30
N VAL A 221 -11.38 16.47 -12.74
CA VAL A 221 -9.95 16.16 -12.63
C VAL A 221 -9.31 16.32 -14.01
N VAL A 222 -8.33 17.21 -14.11
CA VAL A 222 -7.56 17.47 -15.33
C VAL A 222 -6.16 16.88 -15.16
N ASP A 223 -5.83 15.94 -16.03
CA ASP A 223 -4.55 15.25 -16.10
C ASP A 223 -3.61 16.03 -17.04
N LEU A 224 -2.67 16.80 -16.47
CA LEU A 224 -1.69 17.55 -17.26
C LEU A 224 -0.52 16.67 -17.71
N VAL A 225 -0.07 15.80 -16.81
CA VAL A 225 0.90 14.74 -17.06
C VAL A 225 0.37 13.51 -16.32
N HIS A 226 -0.03 12.47 -17.05
CA HIS A 226 -0.56 11.26 -16.43
C HIS A 226 0.13 10.01 -17.00
N PRO A 227 0.57 9.06 -16.15
CA PRO A 227 1.35 7.91 -16.62
C PRO A 227 0.55 6.90 -17.46
N SER A 228 -0.78 6.91 -17.37
CA SER A 228 -1.64 5.98 -18.12
C SER A 228 -1.82 6.32 -19.61
N LEU A 229 -1.39 7.47 -20.11
CA LEU A 229 -1.35 7.71 -21.56
C LEU A 229 0.02 7.29 -22.11
N PHE A 230 0.05 6.67 -23.30
CA PHE A 230 1.29 6.24 -23.96
C PHE A 230 2.18 5.34 -23.08
N HIS A 231 1.55 4.51 -22.23
CA HIS A 231 2.20 3.50 -21.42
C HIS A 231 2.68 2.32 -22.28
N LEU A 232 3.49 1.43 -21.70
CA LEU A 232 3.98 0.24 -22.39
C LEU A 232 2.87 -0.81 -22.50
N GLN A 233 2.70 -1.37 -23.70
CA GLN A 233 1.84 -2.51 -23.99
C GLN A 233 2.71 -3.73 -24.31
N TYR A 234 2.69 -4.76 -23.47
CA TYR A 234 3.41 -6.00 -23.72
C TYR A 234 2.91 -6.66 -25.02
N GLY A 235 3.82 -7.21 -25.83
CA GLY A 235 3.54 -7.75 -27.15
C GLY A 235 3.33 -6.70 -28.26
N ARG A 236 3.43 -5.40 -27.96
CA ARG A 236 3.24 -4.30 -28.94
C ARG A 236 4.32 -3.23 -28.88
N THR A 237 4.55 -2.64 -27.71
CA THR A 237 5.55 -1.57 -27.53
C THR A 237 6.94 -2.13 -27.74
N LYS A 238 7.82 -1.35 -28.39
CA LYS A 238 9.22 -1.72 -28.61
C LYS A 238 10.14 -0.95 -27.69
N MET A 239 11.19 -1.61 -27.22
CA MET A 239 12.29 -0.99 -26.47
C MET A 239 13.62 -1.24 -27.17
N VAL A 240 14.61 -0.39 -26.89
CA VAL A 240 15.98 -0.59 -27.30
C VAL A 240 16.59 -1.72 -26.46
N LYS A 241 17.01 -2.79 -27.14
CA LYS A 241 17.75 -3.91 -26.55
C LYS A 241 18.88 -4.30 -27.49
N GLU A 242 20.12 -4.23 -26.99
CA GLU A 242 21.33 -4.53 -27.77
C GLU A 242 21.45 -3.67 -29.05
N GLY A 243 21.11 -2.37 -28.96
CA GLY A 243 21.22 -1.42 -30.08
C GLY A 243 20.11 -1.52 -31.14
N ALA A 244 19.08 -2.34 -30.91
CA ALA A 244 17.96 -2.49 -31.84
C ALA A 244 16.60 -2.45 -31.12
N LEU A 245 15.56 -2.03 -31.82
CA LEU A 245 14.20 -2.11 -31.29
C LEU A 245 13.68 -3.55 -31.29
N ARG A 246 13.21 -3.99 -30.13
CA ARG A 246 12.54 -5.29 -29.95
C ARG A 246 11.23 -5.10 -29.23
N VAL A 247 10.22 -5.87 -29.63
CA VAL A 247 8.93 -5.91 -28.93
C VAL A 247 9.19 -6.38 -27.49
N VAL A 248 8.60 -5.67 -26.53
CA VAL A 248 8.69 -6.03 -25.13
C VAL A 248 7.64 -7.08 -24.84
N GLU A 249 8.09 -8.27 -24.45
CA GLU A 249 7.21 -9.33 -23.96
C GLU A 249 7.13 -9.29 -22.44
N TYR A 250 6.02 -9.77 -21.87
CA TYR A 250 5.89 -9.92 -20.43
C TYR A 250 6.86 -11.00 -19.93
N GLU A 251 7.66 -10.67 -18.91
CA GLU A 251 8.62 -11.58 -18.30
C GLU A 251 8.06 -12.03 -16.94
N GLU A 252 7.89 -13.34 -16.71
CA GLU A 252 7.39 -13.86 -15.42
C GLU A 252 8.25 -13.45 -14.22
N GLU A 253 9.51 -13.06 -14.45
CA GLU A 253 10.38 -12.52 -13.41
C GLU A 253 9.80 -11.23 -12.78
N VAL A 254 9.06 -10.42 -13.54
CA VAL A 254 8.42 -9.19 -13.03
C VAL A 254 7.47 -9.51 -11.88
N GLY A 255 6.55 -10.46 -12.07
CA GLY A 255 5.62 -10.88 -11.02
C GLY A 255 6.28 -11.62 -9.85
N ASN A 256 7.51 -12.09 -10.02
CA ASN A 256 8.26 -12.83 -9.01
C ASN A 256 9.36 -11.98 -8.32
N PHE A 257 9.46 -10.68 -8.62
CA PHE A 257 10.51 -9.83 -8.09
C PHE A 257 10.41 -9.64 -6.57
N LYS A 258 9.19 -9.45 -6.08
CA LYS A 258 8.82 -9.48 -4.66
C LYS A 258 7.93 -10.69 -4.38
N LYS A 259 7.87 -11.10 -3.12
CA LYS A 259 6.87 -12.07 -2.66
C LYS A 259 5.50 -11.40 -2.70
N THR A 260 4.67 -11.79 -3.67
CA THR A 260 3.28 -11.36 -3.83
C THR A 260 2.48 -12.53 -4.41
N ASP A 261 1.29 -12.75 -3.88
CA ASP A 261 0.39 -13.81 -4.35
C ASP A 261 -0.60 -13.31 -5.41
N PHE A 262 -0.67 -11.99 -5.58
CA PHE A 262 -1.47 -11.40 -6.62
C PHE A 262 -0.82 -11.56 -7.99
N LEU A 263 -1.64 -11.90 -8.99
CA LEU A 263 -1.18 -12.05 -10.36
C LEU A 263 -0.66 -10.72 -10.92
N PRO A 264 0.49 -10.69 -11.60
CA PRO A 264 0.94 -9.48 -12.25
C PRO A 264 0.02 -9.11 -13.42
N LEU A 265 -0.10 -7.81 -13.71
CA LEU A 265 -0.81 -7.34 -14.90
C LEU A 265 0.01 -7.65 -16.14
N LYS A 266 -0.45 -8.57 -16.99
CA LYS A 266 0.38 -9.08 -18.10
C LYS A 266 0.32 -8.23 -19.38
N ARG A 267 -0.50 -7.17 -19.38
CA ARG A 267 -0.76 -6.38 -20.60
C ARG A 267 -0.06 -5.03 -20.62
N PHE A 268 0.08 -4.37 -19.48
CA PHE A 268 0.49 -2.97 -19.42
C PHE A 268 1.54 -2.68 -18.34
N GLN A 269 2.35 -1.65 -18.55
CA GLN A 269 3.27 -1.08 -17.55
C GLN A 269 3.36 0.44 -17.75
N TRP A 270 3.26 1.22 -16.67
CA TRP A 270 3.62 2.64 -16.72
C TRP A 270 5.13 2.80 -16.98
N LEU A 271 5.51 3.90 -17.62
CA LEU A 271 6.90 4.19 -17.99
C LEU A 271 7.52 5.25 -17.07
N PRO A 272 8.26 4.87 -16.01
CA PRO A 272 9.05 5.82 -15.22
C PRO A 272 10.12 6.51 -16.06
N ALA A 273 10.43 7.74 -15.67
CA ALA A 273 11.63 8.45 -16.12
C ALA A 273 12.84 8.12 -15.23
N GLU A 274 14.03 8.13 -15.83
CA GLU A 274 15.28 7.92 -15.09
C GLU A 274 15.89 9.24 -14.63
N LEU A 275 16.28 9.25 -13.36
CA LEU A 275 17.10 10.28 -12.73
C LEU A 275 18.51 9.73 -12.54
N CYS A 276 19.54 10.54 -12.81
CA CYS A 276 20.93 10.23 -12.43
C CYS A 276 21.42 11.18 -11.34
N LEU A 277 22.15 10.64 -10.38
CA LEU A 277 22.77 11.40 -9.31
C LEU A 277 24.10 12.01 -9.78
N ASP A 278 24.24 13.33 -9.68
CA ASP A 278 25.57 13.94 -9.65
C ASP A 278 26.17 13.79 -8.26
N ARG A 279 27.25 13.01 -8.15
CA ARG A 279 27.95 12.75 -6.88
C ARG A 279 28.58 14.01 -6.29
N LYS A 280 28.86 15.05 -7.08
CA LYS A 280 29.46 16.31 -6.61
C LYS A 280 28.42 17.22 -5.95
N SER A 281 27.34 17.53 -6.66
CA SER A 281 26.24 18.34 -6.11
C SER A 281 25.36 17.57 -5.13
N LYS A 282 25.38 16.23 -5.18
CA LYS A 282 24.44 15.32 -4.51
C LYS A 282 22.99 15.54 -4.92
N THR A 283 22.76 15.94 -6.17
CA THR A 283 21.42 16.18 -6.73
C THR A 283 21.13 15.25 -7.91
N PHE A 284 19.87 14.86 -8.04
CA PHE A 284 19.35 14.12 -9.18
C PHE A 284 18.89 15.03 -10.32
N SER A 285 19.07 14.58 -11.55
CA SER A 285 18.52 15.22 -12.76
C SER A 285 18.01 14.18 -13.75
N PHE A 286 16.95 14.49 -14.49
CA PHE A 286 16.39 13.57 -15.48
C PHE A 286 17.36 13.31 -16.63
N THR A 287 17.54 12.03 -16.96
CA THR A 287 18.35 11.57 -18.09
C THR A 287 17.53 10.93 -19.20
N SER A 288 16.26 10.61 -18.93
CA SER A 288 15.27 10.22 -19.95
C SER A 288 14.06 11.14 -19.89
N TYR A 289 13.13 10.99 -20.83
CA TYR A 289 11.93 11.83 -20.88
C TYR A 289 10.90 11.40 -19.82
N ILE A 290 10.20 12.35 -19.21
CA ILE A 290 8.97 12.12 -18.45
C ILE A 290 7.86 11.79 -19.43
N ASN A 291 7.20 10.66 -19.23
CA ASN A 291 6.09 10.23 -20.08
C ASN A 291 5.03 11.35 -20.15
N ASN A 292 4.60 11.70 -21.36
CA ASN A 292 3.66 12.81 -21.64
C ASN A 292 4.14 14.24 -21.37
N LEU A 293 5.44 14.46 -21.14
CA LEU A 293 6.04 15.79 -21.09
C LEU A 293 7.24 15.93 -22.05
N HIS A 294 7.14 16.72 -23.11
CA HIS A 294 8.18 16.78 -24.16
C HIS A 294 9.47 17.46 -23.66
N PRO A 295 10.64 16.78 -23.63
CA PRO A 295 11.82 17.30 -22.93
C PRO A 295 12.51 18.48 -23.63
N LEU A 296 12.42 18.58 -24.96
CA LEU A 296 12.99 19.73 -25.70
C LEU A 296 12.08 20.96 -25.73
N LYS A 297 10.75 20.78 -25.63
CA LYS A 297 9.79 21.89 -25.60
C LYS A 297 9.67 22.48 -24.20
N PHE A 298 9.83 21.66 -23.16
CA PHE A 298 9.68 22.06 -21.75
C PHE A 298 10.92 21.78 -20.88
N PRO A 299 12.16 22.12 -21.32
CA PRO A 299 13.38 21.82 -20.56
C PRO A 299 13.43 22.55 -19.20
N ASP A 300 12.82 23.74 -19.11
CA ASP A 300 12.71 24.48 -17.85
C ASP A 300 11.85 23.71 -16.85
N LEU A 301 10.66 23.23 -17.25
CA LEU A 301 9.77 22.47 -16.38
C LEU A 301 10.44 21.17 -15.87
N TYR A 302 11.20 20.46 -16.71
CA TYR A 302 12.01 19.31 -16.25
C TYR A 302 12.99 19.70 -15.14
N SER A 303 13.66 20.85 -15.30
CA SER A 303 14.61 21.35 -14.31
C SER A 303 13.91 21.73 -13.00
N ARG A 304 12.70 22.32 -13.06
CA ARG A 304 11.90 22.63 -11.88
C ARG A 304 11.36 21.40 -11.16
N ILE A 305 10.87 20.40 -11.91
CA ILE A 305 10.42 19.12 -11.34
C ILE A 305 11.60 18.43 -10.62
N ALA A 306 12.79 18.42 -11.24
CA ALA A 306 13.98 17.87 -10.59
C ALA A 306 14.38 18.66 -9.34
N ALA A 307 14.26 19.99 -9.34
CA ALA A 307 14.52 20.80 -8.14
C ALA A 307 13.59 20.41 -6.98
N VAL A 308 12.28 20.32 -7.24
CA VAL A 308 11.30 19.86 -6.23
C VAL A 308 11.64 18.45 -5.74
N PHE A 309 11.96 17.51 -6.64
CA PHE A 309 12.35 16.15 -6.27
C PHE A 309 13.55 16.15 -5.30
N ASN A 310 14.56 16.98 -5.55
CA ASN A 310 15.74 17.05 -4.69
C ASN A 310 15.45 17.62 -3.29
N GLU A 311 14.47 18.52 -3.18
CA GLU A 311 14.09 19.11 -1.89
C GLU A 311 13.28 18.19 -1.00
N VAL A 312 12.56 17.22 -1.59
CA VAL A 312 11.79 16.21 -0.83
C VAL A 312 12.62 15.01 -0.38
N ILE A 313 13.85 14.85 -0.88
CA ILE A 313 14.74 13.70 -0.55
C ILE A 313 14.88 13.44 0.96
N PRO A 314 15.06 14.46 1.83
CA PRO A 314 15.19 14.20 3.27
C PRO A 314 13.96 13.49 3.85
N GLY A 315 12.75 13.95 3.54
CA GLY A 315 11.52 13.29 3.99
C GLY A 315 11.31 11.92 3.35
N LEU A 316 11.67 11.77 2.07
CA LEU A 316 11.62 10.48 1.35
C LEU A 316 12.55 9.44 1.99
N ASN A 317 13.79 9.83 2.30
CA ASN A 317 14.75 8.98 2.99
C ASN A 317 14.23 8.53 4.36
N PHE A 318 13.69 9.47 5.16
CA PHE A 318 13.15 9.13 6.46
C PHE A 318 11.95 8.17 6.36
N SER A 319 11.02 8.44 5.45
CA SER A 319 9.84 7.60 5.22
C SER A 319 10.22 6.16 4.81
N LEU A 320 11.15 6.01 3.86
CA LEU A 320 11.65 4.70 3.41
C LEU A 320 12.50 4.00 4.49
N ALA A 321 13.32 4.74 5.24
CA ALA A 321 14.05 4.21 6.38
C ALA A 321 13.11 3.64 7.45
N ARG A 322 12.05 4.38 7.79
CA ARG A 322 10.99 3.90 8.69
C ARG A 322 10.26 2.70 8.10
N TYR A 323 10.04 2.67 6.79
CA TYR A 323 9.40 1.53 6.12
C TYR A 323 10.23 0.24 6.21
N LEU A 324 11.56 0.34 6.12
CA LEU A 324 12.49 -0.78 6.30
C LEU A 324 12.63 -1.23 7.76
N SER A 325 12.26 -0.35 8.69
CA SER A 325 12.38 -0.63 10.12
C SER A 325 11.31 -1.61 10.57
N LYS A 326 11.62 -2.39 11.62
CA LYS A 326 10.62 -3.25 12.26
C LYS A 326 9.44 -2.40 12.76
N GLN A 327 8.23 -2.87 12.50
CA GLN A 327 7.01 -2.24 13.03
C GLN A 327 7.11 -2.16 14.56
N TYR A 328 6.82 -0.98 15.11
CA TYR A 328 6.91 -0.73 16.54
C TYR A 328 5.56 -0.99 17.22
N ILE A 329 5.47 -2.11 17.92
CA ILE A 329 4.29 -2.56 18.69
C ILE A 329 4.49 -2.20 20.16
N ARG A 330 3.57 -1.41 20.73
CA ARG A 330 3.67 -0.85 22.09
C ARG A 330 3.27 -1.87 23.15
N VAL A 331 2.36 -2.75 22.77
CA VAL A 331 1.76 -3.77 23.63
C VAL A 331 1.73 -5.09 22.84
N PRO A 332 2.83 -5.86 22.85
CA PRO A 332 2.87 -7.14 22.14
C PRO A 332 2.00 -8.18 22.86
N ILE A 333 0.91 -8.59 22.22
CA ILE A 333 0.05 -9.67 22.71
C ILE A 333 0.54 -10.98 22.09
N PRO A 334 0.97 -11.96 22.91
CA PRO A 334 1.35 -13.28 22.40
C PRO A 334 0.09 -14.02 21.93
N ALA A 335 0.26 -14.92 20.97
CA ALA A 335 -0.87 -15.63 20.40
C ALA A 335 -1.22 -16.93 21.14
N GLY A 336 -2.45 -17.40 20.92
CA GLY A 336 -2.94 -18.69 21.37
C GLY A 336 -2.75 -18.94 22.88
N PRO A 337 -2.23 -20.11 23.29
CA PRO A 337 -2.06 -20.48 24.69
C PRO A 337 -1.20 -19.50 25.51
N HIS A 338 -0.28 -18.78 24.87
CA HIS A 338 0.63 -17.87 25.57
C HIS A 338 -0.04 -16.59 26.08
N ALA A 339 -1.25 -16.29 25.62
CA ALA A 339 -2.09 -15.22 26.17
C ALA A 339 -2.72 -15.60 27.53
N TYR A 340 -2.70 -16.87 27.93
CA TYR A 340 -3.32 -17.38 29.15
C TYR A 340 -2.33 -17.66 30.28
N LYS A 341 -2.85 -17.70 31.52
CA LYS A 341 -2.07 -17.93 32.74
C LYS A 341 -1.57 -19.38 32.86
N GLY A 342 -2.13 -20.31 32.09
CA GLY A 342 -1.87 -21.73 32.16
C GLY A 342 -2.43 -22.47 30.95
N THR A 343 -2.43 -23.80 31.00
CA THR A 343 -2.97 -24.65 29.92
C THR A 343 -4.50 -24.72 29.95
N ASP A 344 -5.10 -25.28 28.89
CA ASP A 344 -6.54 -25.55 28.86
C ASP A 344 -6.96 -26.53 29.97
N ASP A 345 -6.17 -27.58 30.23
CA ASP A 345 -6.45 -28.53 31.31
C ASP A 345 -6.50 -27.84 32.68
N GLU A 346 -5.54 -26.94 32.94
CA GLU A 346 -5.50 -26.13 34.17
C GLU A 346 -6.71 -25.18 34.28
N PHE A 347 -7.17 -24.66 33.14
CA PHE A 347 -8.40 -23.86 33.07
C PHE A 347 -9.62 -24.70 33.45
N TYR A 348 -9.82 -25.86 32.82
CA TYR A 348 -10.96 -26.73 33.08
C TYR A 348 -10.96 -27.29 34.52
N GLU A 349 -9.79 -27.61 35.08
CA GLU A 349 -9.65 -28.04 36.49
C GLU A 349 -10.00 -26.90 37.46
N LYS A 350 -9.47 -25.69 37.22
CA LYS A 350 -9.67 -24.53 38.10
C LYS A 350 -11.13 -24.09 38.21
N TYR A 351 -11.87 -24.15 37.11
CA TYR A 351 -13.26 -23.68 37.06
C TYR A 351 -14.29 -24.82 37.16
N GLU A 352 -13.85 -26.05 37.43
CA GLU A 352 -14.70 -27.26 37.57
C GLU A 352 -15.78 -27.37 36.47
N ILE A 353 -15.40 -27.08 35.22
CA ILE A 353 -16.36 -26.95 34.12
C ILE A 353 -16.81 -28.33 33.66
N ASP A 354 -17.83 -28.88 34.30
CA ASP A 354 -18.48 -30.15 33.94
C ASP A 354 -19.60 -30.01 32.89
N GLY A 355 -19.53 -28.95 32.08
CA GLY A 355 -20.52 -28.61 31.05
C GLY A 355 -21.75 -27.85 31.58
N ARG A 356 -21.70 -27.29 32.80
CA ARG A 356 -22.83 -26.57 33.43
C ARG A 356 -22.78 -25.04 33.36
N LEU A 357 -21.67 -24.44 32.94
CA LEU A 357 -21.60 -22.98 32.78
C LEU A 357 -22.43 -22.53 31.59
N SER A 358 -23.13 -21.42 31.74
CA SER A 358 -23.66 -20.67 30.59
C SER A 358 -22.51 -20.14 29.74
N ASN A 359 -22.78 -19.81 28.46
CA ASN A 359 -21.78 -19.23 27.57
C ASN A 359 -21.16 -17.94 28.15
N GLU A 360 -21.96 -17.13 28.83
CA GLU A 360 -21.48 -15.86 29.43
C GLU A 360 -20.52 -16.11 30.60
N GLU A 361 -20.84 -17.07 31.48
CA GLU A 361 -19.96 -17.46 32.59
C GLU A 361 -18.67 -18.10 32.09
N PHE A 362 -18.74 -18.92 31.04
CA PHE A 362 -17.56 -19.50 30.40
C PHE A 362 -16.65 -18.43 29.81
N THR A 363 -17.20 -17.49 29.03
CA THR A 363 -16.45 -16.38 28.44
C THR A 363 -15.79 -15.53 29.52
N LYS A 364 -16.50 -15.21 30.60
CA LYS A 364 -15.94 -14.47 31.74
C LYS A 364 -14.78 -15.23 32.38
N ALA A 365 -14.95 -16.53 32.66
CA ALA A 365 -13.89 -17.35 33.23
C ALA A 365 -12.65 -17.41 32.32
N ARG A 366 -12.86 -17.52 31.00
CA ARG A 366 -11.78 -17.49 30.00
C ARG A 366 -11.02 -16.18 30.03
N ILE A 367 -11.72 -15.04 30.03
CA ILE A 367 -11.10 -13.71 30.15
C ILE A 367 -10.34 -13.58 31.47
N ASP A 368 -10.92 -14.01 32.60
CA ASP A 368 -10.26 -13.97 33.91
C ASP A 368 -9.00 -14.87 33.96
N PHE A 369 -8.92 -15.90 33.11
CA PHE A 369 -7.76 -16.77 32.96
C PHE A 369 -6.66 -16.21 32.04
N MET A 370 -6.92 -15.12 31.32
CA MET A 370 -5.91 -14.45 30.51
C MET A 370 -4.85 -13.76 31.36
N ARG A 371 -3.64 -13.65 30.80
CA ARG A 371 -2.55 -12.82 31.34
C ARG A 371 -2.85 -11.35 31.08
N ASP A 372 -2.28 -10.52 31.94
CA ASP A 372 -2.35 -9.07 31.78
C ASP A 372 -1.11 -8.54 31.06
N PHE A 373 -1.29 -7.54 30.20
CA PHE A 373 -0.24 -7.01 29.33
C PHE A 373 -0.24 -5.47 29.36
N PRO A 374 0.21 -4.85 30.46
CA PRO A 374 0.29 -3.40 30.55
C PRO A 374 1.32 -2.83 29.56
N PRO A 375 1.02 -1.71 28.89
CA PRO A 375 2.00 -1.02 28.05
C PRO A 375 3.28 -0.70 28.83
N THR A 376 4.43 -1.11 28.30
CA THR A 376 5.73 -0.85 28.93
C THR A 376 6.68 -0.24 27.91
N TYR A 377 7.15 0.99 28.18
CA TYR A 377 8.11 1.67 27.31
C TYR A 377 9.53 1.19 27.64
N THR A 378 10.06 0.27 26.83
CA THR A 378 11.40 -0.31 27.04
C THR A 378 12.49 0.40 26.24
N GLU A 379 12.18 0.81 25.02
CA GLU A 379 13.16 1.40 24.09
C GLU A 379 12.50 2.36 23.11
N ASP A 380 13.29 3.28 22.54
CA ASP A 380 12.81 4.16 21.47
C ASP A 380 12.62 3.34 20.17
N PRO A 381 11.63 3.68 19.32
CA PRO A 381 11.54 3.11 17.98
C PRO A 381 12.84 3.31 17.17
N VAL A 382 13.36 2.20 16.63
CA VAL A 382 14.57 2.19 15.79
C VAL A 382 14.22 2.61 14.36
N THR A 383 15.05 3.47 13.77
CA THR A 383 14.97 3.84 12.35
C THR A 383 16.19 3.28 11.62
N GLU A 384 15.97 2.44 10.64
CA GLU A 384 17.02 1.90 9.77
C GLU A 384 17.73 3.01 8.98
N ASN A 385 18.89 2.70 8.39
CA ASN A 385 19.57 3.62 7.50
C ASN A 385 19.11 3.39 6.07
N PHE A 386 18.70 4.47 5.40
CA PHE A 386 18.38 4.45 3.98
C PHE A 386 18.61 5.83 3.37
N ASP A 387 19.28 5.86 2.21
CA ASP A 387 19.42 7.07 1.41
C ASP A 387 19.23 6.72 -0.07
N VAL A 388 18.25 7.32 -0.74
CA VAL A 388 18.06 7.13 -2.18
C VAL A 388 19.30 7.56 -2.98
N ARG A 389 20.17 8.40 -2.42
CA ARG A 389 21.43 8.82 -3.03
C ARG A 389 22.52 7.74 -2.99
N ASP A 390 22.31 6.62 -2.31
CA ASP A 390 23.23 5.49 -2.42
C ASP A 390 23.16 4.89 -3.84
N PHE A 391 22.00 4.99 -4.48
CA PHE A 391 21.77 4.58 -5.86
C PHE A 391 22.21 5.67 -6.84
N SER A 392 22.99 5.28 -7.86
CA SER A 392 23.41 6.23 -8.91
C SER A 392 22.28 6.64 -9.85
N ARG A 393 21.23 5.82 -9.93
CA ARG A 393 20.07 6.02 -10.77
C ARG A 393 18.81 5.69 -10.00
N LEU A 394 17.74 6.44 -10.27
CA LEU A 394 16.39 6.17 -9.77
C LEU A 394 15.42 6.17 -10.95
N LYS A 395 14.32 5.43 -10.81
CA LYS A 395 13.17 5.45 -11.71
C LYS A 395 12.02 6.14 -10.97
N VAL A 396 11.42 7.14 -11.59
CA VAL A 396 10.32 7.92 -10.99
C VAL A 396 9.24 8.17 -12.03
N ILE A 397 8.00 7.87 -11.67
CA ILE A 397 6.83 8.27 -12.44
C ILE A 397 6.38 9.64 -11.93
N VAL A 398 6.18 10.57 -12.86
CA VAL A 398 5.74 11.93 -12.56
C VAL A 398 4.30 12.10 -12.99
N LYS A 399 3.47 12.67 -12.12
CA LYS A 399 2.08 13.03 -12.44
C LYS A 399 1.82 14.49 -12.05
N LEU A 400 1.15 15.22 -12.92
CA LEU A 400 0.62 16.57 -12.66
C LEU A 400 -0.88 16.53 -12.89
N ALA A 401 -1.65 16.87 -11.87
CA ALA A 401 -3.10 16.85 -11.94
C ALA A 401 -3.72 18.03 -11.21
N ASN A 402 -4.84 18.51 -11.74
CA ASN A 402 -5.65 19.56 -11.17
C ASN A 402 -7.03 19.02 -10.83
N ILE A 403 -7.63 19.50 -9.74
CA ILE A 403 -9.06 19.37 -9.48
C ILE A 403 -9.67 20.77 -9.58
N GLU A 404 -10.57 20.95 -10.55
CA GLU A 404 -11.24 22.21 -10.89
C GLU A 404 -12.71 22.14 -10.46
N LEU A 405 -13.08 22.82 -9.37
CA LEU A 405 -14.48 22.95 -8.93
C LEU A 405 -15.09 24.23 -9.51
N THR A 406 -16.36 24.19 -9.90
CA THR A 406 -17.11 25.36 -10.39
C THR A 406 -18.36 25.58 -9.56
N PRO A 407 -19.01 26.77 -9.62
CA PRO A 407 -20.29 26.98 -8.97
C PRO A 407 -21.38 25.97 -9.37
N GLU A 408 -21.34 25.46 -10.61
CA GLU A 408 -22.25 24.44 -11.14
C GLU A 408 -21.89 23.02 -10.67
N ASN A 409 -20.62 22.76 -10.39
CA ASN A 409 -20.13 21.50 -9.83
C ASN A 409 -19.22 21.75 -8.61
N PRO A 410 -19.81 22.16 -7.46
CA PRO A 410 -19.06 22.76 -6.36
C PRO A 410 -18.47 21.74 -5.38
N LYS A 411 -18.59 20.43 -5.67
CA LYS A 411 -18.18 19.34 -4.77
C LYS A 411 -17.40 18.28 -5.53
N TYR A 412 -16.31 17.84 -4.93
CA TYR A 412 -15.60 16.63 -5.31
C TYR A 412 -16.05 15.48 -4.38
N ALA A 413 -16.49 14.37 -4.96
CA ALA A 413 -17.05 13.24 -4.21
C ALA A 413 -15.99 12.39 -3.46
N GLY A 414 -14.70 12.67 -3.66
CA GLY A 414 -13.59 11.84 -3.18
C GLY A 414 -13.06 10.90 -4.26
N GLY A 415 -11.86 10.36 -4.01
CA GLY A 415 -11.26 9.29 -4.80
C GLY A 415 -11.58 7.91 -4.23
N SER A 416 -11.28 6.86 -4.99
CA SER A 416 -11.29 5.48 -4.48
C SER A 416 -10.08 5.22 -3.57
N TRP A 417 -10.19 4.22 -2.69
CA TRP A 417 -9.03 3.64 -2.01
C TRP A 417 -8.15 2.94 -3.03
N HIS A 418 -6.86 3.25 -3.04
CA HIS A 418 -5.88 2.63 -3.94
C HIS A 418 -4.46 2.73 -3.39
N VAL A 419 -3.57 1.92 -3.95
CA VAL A 419 -2.12 2.17 -3.97
C VAL A 419 -1.71 2.53 -5.39
N GLU A 420 -0.57 3.18 -5.58
CA GLU A 420 -0.11 3.59 -6.91
C GLU A 420 0.55 2.42 -7.64
N GLY A 421 0.03 2.08 -8.82
CA GLY A 421 0.60 1.05 -9.68
C GLY A 421 0.48 -0.38 -9.15
N THR A 422 1.21 -1.29 -9.80
CA THR A 422 1.29 -2.71 -9.41
C THR A 422 2.75 -3.17 -9.35
N ILE A 423 3.01 -4.47 -9.19
CA ILE A 423 4.37 -5.03 -9.23
C ILE A 423 5.13 -4.70 -10.53
N ASN A 424 4.40 -4.39 -11.60
CA ASN A 424 4.92 -3.95 -12.88
C ASN A 424 5.71 -2.63 -12.78
N GLU A 425 5.28 -1.72 -11.92
CA GLU A 425 5.97 -0.47 -11.62
C GLU A 425 6.80 -0.55 -10.35
N ASP A 426 6.43 -1.43 -9.43
CA ASP A 426 7.09 -1.67 -8.14
C ASP A 426 7.37 -0.39 -7.35
N ILE A 427 6.35 0.45 -7.19
CA ILE A 427 6.47 1.73 -6.49
C ILE A 427 6.60 1.48 -4.98
N VAL A 428 7.64 2.05 -4.36
CA VAL A 428 7.92 1.91 -2.92
C VAL A 428 7.47 3.12 -2.09
N ALA A 429 7.37 4.30 -2.70
CA ALA A 429 6.92 5.51 -2.03
C ALA A 429 6.21 6.47 -2.98
N THR A 430 5.26 7.21 -2.40
CA THR A 430 4.50 8.26 -3.07
C THR A 430 4.80 9.59 -2.39
N VAL A 431 5.13 10.59 -3.20
CA VAL A 431 5.29 11.98 -2.77
C VAL A 431 4.22 12.82 -3.45
N LEU A 432 3.49 13.61 -2.69
CA LEU A 432 2.49 14.56 -3.18
C LEU A 432 2.88 15.97 -2.75
N TYR A 433 2.92 16.89 -3.69
CA TYR A 433 3.16 18.31 -3.45
C TYR A 433 1.96 19.13 -3.92
N TYR A 434 1.26 19.75 -2.96
CA TYR A 434 0.09 20.60 -3.17
C TYR A 434 0.54 22.02 -3.49
N TYR A 435 1.05 22.21 -4.72
CA TYR A 435 1.73 23.45 -5.09
C TYR A 435 0.80 24.64 -5.31
N HIS A 436 -0.51 24.42 -5.43
CA HIS A 436 -1.50 25.49 -5.48
C HIS A 436 -2.87 25.02 -5.00
N MET A 437 -3.49 25.78 -4.09
CA MET A 437 -4.87 25.55 -3.63
C MET A 437 -5.61 26.88 -3.47
N ASP A 438 -6.77 27.00 -4.11
CA ASP A 438 -7.63 28.19 -4.03
C ASP A 438 -9.09 27.78 -3.83
N ASN A 439 -9.80 28.53 -2.98
CA ASN A 439 -11.24 28.42 -2.73
C ASN A 439 -11.77 26.99 -2.42
N ILE A 440 -10.98 26.14 -1.73
CA ILE A 440 -11.34 24.77 -1.33
C ILE A 440 -11.18 24.59 0.18
N LYS A 441 -12.11 23.88 0.82
CA LYS A 441 -12.03 23.46 2.24
C LYS A 441 -12.14 21.94 2.37
N ASP A 442 -11.74 21.42 3.53
CA ASP A 442 -11.92 20.02 3.95
C ASP A 442 -11.21 18.95 3.10
N SER A 443 -10.32 19.36 2.17
CA SER A 443 -9.53 18.41 1.38
C SER A 443 -8.52 17.69 2.27
N LYS A 444 -8.61 16.36 2.33
CA LYS A 444 -7.73 15.49 3.11
C LYS A 444 -7.27 14.30 2.29
N LEU A 445 -6.15 13.73 2.70
CA LEU A 445 -5.63 12.46 2.22
C LEU A 445 -5.68 11.46 3.38
N SER A 446 -6.59 10.49 3.28
CA SER A 446 -6.82 9.46 4.28
C SER A 446 -6.05 8.19 3.93
N PHE A 447 -5.60 7.48 4.96
CA PHE A 447 -4.74 6.31 4.84
C PHE A 447 -5.32 5.12 5.60
N ARG A 448 -5.14 3.92 5.05
CA ARG A 448 -5.39 2.64 5.73
C ARG A 448 -4.31 1.62 5.39
N ALA A 449 -4.19 0.60 6.21
CA ALA A 449 -3.28 -0.52 6.00
C ALA A 449 -4.04 -1.85 6.12
N GLY A 450 -3.65 -2.81 5.29
CA GLY A 450 -4.01 -4.19 5.51
C GLY A 450 -3.25 -4.72 6.72
N VAL A 451 -3.95 -5.48 7.58
CA VAL A 451 -3.39 -6.05 8.82
C VAL A 451 -3.43 -7.56 8.78
N SER A 452 -2.33 -8.18 9.21
CA SER A 452 -2.23 -9.62 9.38
C SER A 452 -3.11 -10.05 10.54
N ASP A 453 -3.68 -11.24 10.43
CA ASP A 453 -4.39 -11.87 11.55
C ASP A 453 -3.49 -12.02 12.78
N PRO A 454 -4.07 -11.97 14.00
CA PRO A 454 -3.33 -12.06 15.26
C PRO A 454 -2.84 -13.48 15.58
N TYR A 455 -2.47 -14.28 14.58
CA TYR A 455 -1.95 -15.65 14.72
C TYR A 455 -0.54 -15.70 15.34
N ASP A 456 -0.22 -16.83 15.99
CA ASP A 456 1.15 -17.13 16.44
C ASP A 456 2.07 -17.42 15.26
N ASN A 457 3.25 -16.82 15.24
CA ASN A 457 4.28 -17.05 14.22
C ASN A 457 5.16 -18.28 14.54
N ASN A 458 4.97 -18.94 15.69
CA ASN A 458 5.90 -19.95 16.22
C ASN A 458 5.32 -21.36 16.40
N VAL A 459 4.13 -21.68 15.87
CA VAL A 459 3.48 -22.98 16.15
C VAL A 459 3.43 -23.85 14.88
N GLU A 460 4.07 -25.02 14.93
CA GLU A 460 4.02 -26.09 13.91
C GLU A 460 2.64 -26.78 13.84
N ASP A 461 1.87 -26.72 14.94
CA ASP A 461 0.59 -27.42 15.11
C ASP A 461 -0.60 -26.44 15.11
N GLY A 462 -1.15 -26.18 13.93
CA GLY A 462 -2.54 -25.72 13.77
C GLY A 462 -2.79 -24.24 14.02
N LEU A 463 -3.19 -23.53 12.97
CA LEU A 463 -3.75 -22.19 13.03
C LEU A 463 -5.13 -22.25 13.70
N GLN A 464 -5.24 -21.77 14.93
CA GLN A 464 -6.55 -21.46 15.53
C GLN A 464 -6.54 -20.01 16.02
N ILE A 465 -7.43 -19.21 15.45
CA ILE A 465 -7.75 -17.88 15.96
C ILE A 465 -8.52 -18.09 17.26
N ASP A 466 -7.94 -17.64 18.38
CA ASP A 466 -8.65 -17.66 19.65
C ASP A 466 -9.66 -16.50 19.70
N PRO A 467 -10.98 -16.79 19.71
CA PRO A 467 -11.99 -15.75 19.63
C PRO A 467 -12.01 -14.84 20.86
N TRP A 468 -11.72 -15.40 22.04
CA TRP A 468 -11.69 -14.62 23.28
C TRP A 468 -10.50 -13.68 23.29
N VAL A 469 -9.31 -14.11 22.85
CA VAL A 469 -8.13 -13.23 22.76
C VAL A 469 -8.38 -12.10 21.75
N CYS A 470 -8.98 -12.42 20.61
CA CYS A 470 -9.28 -11.45 19.56
C CYS A 470 -10.28 -10.38 20.02
N GLU A 471 -11.39 -10.80 20.64
CA GLU A 471 -12.35 -9.85 21.18
C GLU A 471 -11.74 -9.04 22.34
N HIS A 472 -11.05 -9.71 23.26
CA HIS A 472 -10.56 -9.08 24.50
C HIS A 472 -9.43 -8.06 24.27
N PHE A 473 -8.43 -8.39 23.45
CA PHE A 473 -7.28 -7.51 23.24
C PHE A 473 -7.42 -6.61 22.02
N TYR A 474 -8.14 -7.05 20.99
CA TYR A 474 -8.19 -6.35 19.71
C TYR A 474 -9.56 -5.76 19.40
N GLY A 475 -10.59 -6.13 20.16
CA GLY A 475 -11.98 -5.68 19.96
C GLY A 475 -12.62 -6.25 18.70
N LEU A 476 -12.08 -7.35 18.17
CA LEU A 476 -12.54 -7.97 16.93
C LEU A 476 -13.79 -8.82 17.13
N LYS A 477 -14.73 -8.72 16.20
CA LYS A 477 -15.92 -9.56 16.13
C LYS A 477 -16.02 -10.21 14.76
N MET A 478 -16.76 -11.33 14.67
CA MET A 478 -17.04 -11.96 13.38
C MET A 478 -17.69 -10.96 12.42
N ASP A 479 -17.34 -11.08 11.16
CA ASP A 479 -17.90 -10.35 10.03
C ASP A 479 -17.69 -8.82 10.08
N GLU A 480 -16.73 -8.34 10.89
CA GLU A 480 -16.27 -6.94 10.82
C GLU A 480 -15.22 -6.77 9.72
N GLU A 481 -15.29 -5.66 8.98
CA GLU A 481 -14.31 -5.31 7.95
C GLU A 481 -12.91 -5.19 8.56
N PHE A 482 -11.94 -5.87 7.96
CA PHE A 482 -10.62 -6.09 8.53
C PHE A 482 -9.54 -5.20 7.90
N SER A 483 -9.84 -3.90 7.75
CA SER A 483 -8.87 -2.87 7.35
C SER A 483 -8.62 -1.88 8.48
N TYR A 484 -7.36 -1.44 8.66
CA TYR A 484 -7.01 -0.58 9.79
C TYR A 484 -6.83 0.88 9.35
N PRO A 485 -7.64 1.83 9.84
CA PRO A 485 -7.48 3.24 9.52
C PRO A 485 -6.20 3.80 10.16
N MET A 486 -5.31 4.33 9.34
CA MET A 486 -4.04 4.91 9.80
C MET A 486 -4.21 6.39 10.17
N GLY A 487 -5.26 7.05 9.67
CA GLY A 487 -5.57 8.48 9.88
C GLY A 487 -5.43 9.27 8.58
N ALA A 488 -5.40 10.60 8.68
CA ALA A 488 -5.38 11.48 7.52
C ALA A 488 -4.43 12.67 7.68
N VAL A 489 -4.01 13.25 6.55
CA VAL A 489 -3.25 14.50 6.47
C VAL A 489 -4.09 15.53 5.69
N ASP A 490 -4.26 16.73 6.24
CA ASP A 490 -4.95 17.80 5.53
C ASP A 490 -4.15 18.24 4.30
N ALA A 491 -4.84 18.48 3.19
CA ALA A 491 -4.27 19.13 2.02
C ALA A 491 -4.18 20.64 2.27
N GLN A 492 -2.99 21.21 2.08
CA GLN A 492 -2.74 22.65 2.24
C GLN A 492 -1.79 23.13 1.13
N GLU A 493 -1.96 24.36 0.67
CA GLU A 493 -1.02 24.95 -0.30
C GLU A 493 0.40 24.95 0.28
N GLY A 494 1.38 24.55 -0.51
CA GLY A 494 2.78 24.41 -0.09
C GLY A 494 3.11 23.07 0.58
N ARG A 495 2.10 22.29 1.00
CA ARG A 495 2.33 21.03 1.70
C ARG A 495 2.91 19.96 0.78
N VAL A 496 3.97 19.32 1.26
CA VAL A 496 4.48 18.03 0.76
C VAL A 496 4.01 16.93 1.71
N VAL A 497 3.52 15.81 1.18
CA VAL A 497 3.21 14.59 1.94
C VAL A 497 3.96 13.42 1.30
N ILE A 498 4.64 12.63 2.12
CA ILE A 498 5.44 11.48 1.68
C ILE A 498 5.08 10.28 2.51
N PHE A 499 4.83 9.15 1.84
CA PHE A 499 4.45 7.92 2.48
C PHE A 499 4.90 6.70 1.65
N PRO A 500 5.14 5.55 2.29
CA PRO A 500 5.36 4.30 1.57
C PRO A 500 4.12 3.92 0.78
N ASN A 501 4.29 3.46 -0.45
CA ASN A 501 3.21 3.01 -1.33
C ASN A 501 2.67 1.61 -0.93
N TYR A 502 2.81 1.28 0.34
CA TYR A 502 2.18 0.16 1.02
C TYR A 502 0.85 0.58 1.68
N PHE A 503 0.69 1.86 2.03
CA PHE A 503 -0.57 2.34 2.56
C PHE A 503 -1.55 2.59 1.42
N GLN A 504 -2.73 1.98 1.49
CA GLN A 504 -3.84 2.45 0.66
C GLN A 504 -4.22 3.86 1.11
N HIS A 505 -4.45 4.73 0.15
CA HIS A 505 -4.90 6.09 0.39
C HIS A 505 -6.09 6.45 -0.49
N HIS A 506 -6.82 7.47 -0.08
CA HIS A 506 -7.77 8.14 -0.94
C HIS A 506 -7.85 9.63 -0.62
N VAL A 507 -8.32 10.40 -1.60
CA VAL A 507 -8.68 11.80 -1.41
C VAL A 507 -10.09 11.85 -0.83
N ASP A 508 -10.27 12.51 0.31
CA ASP A 508 -11.58 12.71 0.92
C ASP A 508 -12.47 13.63 0.05
N PRO A 509 -13.80 13.55 0.19
CA PRO A 509 -14.70 14.53 -0.40
C PRO A 509 -14.38 15.95 0.08
N PHE A 510 -14.48 16.93 -0.82
CA PHE A 510 -14.27 18.34 -0.49
C PHE A 510 -15.13 19.25 -1.35
N GLU A 511 -15.29 20.51 -0.95
CA GLU A 511 -16.15 21.47 -1.64
C GLU A 511 -15.58 22.89 -1.61
N LEU A 512 -16.21 23.79 -2.38
CA LEU A 512 -15.86 25.20 -2.43
C LEU A 512 -16.03 25.90 -1.06
N ILE A 513 -15.15 26.86 -0.77
CA ILE A 513 -15.34 27.79 0.36
C ILE A 513 -16.44 28.80 0.02
N ASP A 514 -16.27 29.55 -1.07
CA ASP A 514 -17.24 30.44 -1.68
C ASP A 514 -17.89 29.70 -2.87
N PRO A 515 -19.15 29.23 -2.76
CA PRO A 515 -19.81 28.45 -3.80
C PRO A 515 -20.12 29.25 -5.07
N HIS A 516 -19.90 30.57 -5.07
CA HIS A 516 -20.09 31.43 -6.23
C HIS A 516 -18.82 31.70 -7.03
N LYS A 517 -17.68 31.17 -6.59
CA LYS A 517 -16.39 31.29 -7.28
C LYS A 517 -15.85 29.91 -7.62
N PRO A 518 -15.10 29.76 -8.73
CA PRO A 518 -14.35 28.53 -8.97
C PRO A 518 -13.35 28.24 -7.85
N GLY A 519 -12.94 26.98 -7.74
CA GLY A 519 -11.91 26.53 -6.81
C GLY A 519 -10.97 25.54 -7.48
N LEU A 520 -9.75 25.49 -6.98
CA LEU A 520 -8.65 24.82 -7.67
C LEU A 520 -7.72 24.15 -6.68
N ARG A 521 -7.40 22.89 -6.95
CA ARG A 521 -6.36 22.15 -6.22
C ARG A 521 -5.41 21.54 -7.23
N LYS A 522 -4.15 21.93 -7.20
CA LYS A 522 -3.13 21.40 -8.11
C LYS A 522 -2.06 20.64 -7.37
N ILE A 523 -1.66 19.50 -7.93
CA ILE A 523 -0.67 18.61 -7.32
C ILE A 523 0.41 18.16 -8.31
N LEU A 524 1.61 18.00 -7.79
CA LEU A 524 2.70 17.23 -8.39
C LEU A 524 2.88 15.95 -7.59
N CYS A 525 2.92 14.81 -8.27
CA CYS A 525 3.18 13.52 -7.66
C CYS A 525 4.48 12.92 -8.18
N PHE A 526 5.24 12.30 -7.28
CA PHE A 526 6.31 11.37 -7.62
C PHE A 526 5.94 9.99 -7.09
N PHE A 527 5.87 9.01 -7.99
CA PHE A 527 5.82 7.60 -7.62
C PHE A 527 7.20 7.00 -7.81
N VAL A 528 7.88 6.76 -6.70
CA VAL A 528 9.28 6.32 -6.66
C VAL A 528 9.30 4.80 -6.81
N VAL A 529 9.85 4.33 -7.93
CA VAL A 529 10.05 2.90 -8.21
C VAL A 529 11.13 2.34 -7.30
N ASP A 530 10.99 1.09 -6.90
CA ASP A 530 11.95 0.37 -6.08
C ASP A 530 13.37 0.47 -6.70
N PRO A 531 14.34 1.09 -6.01
CA PRO A 531 15.67 1.27 -6.55
C PRO A 531 16.47 -0.05 -6.65
N TYR A 532 16.00 -1.14 -6.03
CA TYR A 532 16.55 -2.49 -6.21
C TYR A 532 16.00 -3.19 -7.46
N ASN A 533 14.94 -2.68 -8.08
CA ASN A 533 14.26 -3.32 -9.20
C ASN A 533 14.72 -2.81 -10.58
N ASP A 534 15.66 -3.53 -11.18
CA ASP A 534 16.12 -3.25 -12.54
C ASP A 534 15.16 -3.72 -13.64
N LEU A 535 14.15 -4.56 -13.33
CA LEU A 535 13.24 -5.15 -14.32
C LEU A 535 12.22 -4.15 -14.89
N VAL A 536 11.81 -3.16 -14.09
CA VAL A 536 10.84 -2.13 -14.50
C VAL A 536 11.38 -1.36 -15.71
N LYS A 537 10.68 -1.44 -16.85
CA LYS A 537 11.10 -0.76 -18.08
C LYS A 537 10.91 0.75 -17.93
N SER A 538 11.83 1.56 -18.45
CA SER A 538 11.79 3.02 -18.31
C SER A 538 11.80 3.72 -19.67
N THR A 539 11.53 5.02 -19.67
CA THR A 539 11.62 5.88 -20.85
C THR A 539 13.06 6.09 -21.35
N LYS A 540 14.06 5.53 -20.68
CA LYS A 540 15.43 5.49 -21.20
C LYS A 540 15.56 4.50 -22.35
N ASP A 541 14.90 3.35 -22.23
CA ASP A 541 15.02 2.27 -23.20
C ASP A 541 13.79 2.19 -24.11
N VAL A 542 12.65 2.75 -23.71
CA VAL A 542 11.44 2.81 -24.53
C VAL A 542 11.36 4.17 -25.23
N PRO A 543 11.39 4.24 -26.58
CA PRO A 543 11.18 5.49 -27.31
C PRO A 543 9.79 6.09 -27.10
N PRO A 544 9.61 7.41 -27.30
CA PRO A 544 8.29 8.02 -27.22
C PRO A 544 7.34 7.39 -28.23
N GLN A 545 6.08 7.19 -27.83
CA GLN A 545 5.08 6.54 -28.67
C GLN A 545 4.18 7.56 -29.42
N MET A 546 4.30 8.86 -29.12
CA MET A 546 3.58 9.91 -29.87
C MET A 546 4.24 10.13 -31.23
N LYS A 547 3.46 10.03 -32.31
CA LYS A 547 3.97 10.20 -33.68
C LYS A 547 4.74 11.53 -33.86
N GLU A 548 4.19 12.63 -33.35
CA GLU A 548 4.83 13.95 -33.45
C GLU A 548 6.20 14.02 -32.75
N TRP A 549 6.39 13.26 -31.67
CA TRP A 549 7.67 13.20 -30.95
C TRP A 549 8.67 12.29 -31.68
N VAL A 550 8.19 11.18 -32.25
CA VAL A 550 9.02 10.29 -33.08
C VAL A 550 9.52 10.99 -34.34
N GLU A 551 8.73 11.92 -34.89
CA GLU A 551 9.11 12.76 -36.03
C GLU A 551 10.05 13.93 -35.64
N ASP A 552 10.19 14.25 -34.35
CA ASP A 552 11.18 15.21 -33.85
C ASP A 552 12.59 14.60 -33.90
N LYS A 553 13.32 14.96 -34.97
CA LYS A 553 14.69 14.49 -35.21
C LYS A 553 15.66 14.89 -34.11
N GLU A 554 15.49 16.05 -33.49
CA GLU A 554 16.37 16.50 -32.43
C GLU A 554 16.16 15.66 -31.17
N LEU A 555 14.89 15.40 -30.83
CA LEU A 555 14.52 14.52 -29.72
C LEU A 555 15.08 13.11 -29.91
N MET A 556 14.77 12.50 -31.06
CA MET A 556 15.22 11.13 -31.36
C MET A 556 16.74 11.04 -31.43
N SER A 557 17.43 12.02 -32.02
CA SER A 557 18.92 12.01 -32.05
C SER A 557 19.54 12.15 -30.66
N LYS A 558 18.89 12.89 -29.74
CA LYS A 558 19.40 13.11 -28.38
C LYS A 558 19.22 11.89 -27.48
N TYR A 559 18.05 11.25 -27.53
CA TYR A 559 17.69 10.18 -26.60
C TYR A 559 17.81 8.77 -27.20
N PHE A 560 17.67 8.64 -28.53
CA PHE A 560 17.65 7.37 -29.27
C PHE A 560 18.43 7.46 -30.60
N PRO A 561 19.73 7.85 -30.59
CA PRO A 561 20.49 8.20 -31.81
C PRO A 561 20.61 7.08 -32.84
N GLU A 562 20.52 5.82 -32.42
CA GLU A 562 20.66 4.65 -33.28
C GLU A 562 19.33 4.15 -33.84
N ILE A 563 18.21 4.74 -33.42
CA ILE A 563 16.86 4.28 -33.75
C ILE A 563 16.27 5.10 -34.88
N LYS A 564 15.76 4.43 -35.90
CA LYS A 564 15.04 5.08 -36.99
C LYS A 564 13.57 5.31 -36.60
N PRO A 565 13.01 6.51 -36.82
CA PRO A 565 11.62 6.83 -36.49
C PRO A 565 10.59 5.83 -37.01
N GLU A 566 10.77 5.32 -38.24
CA GLU A 566 9.87 4.35 -38.87
C GLU A 566 9.83 2.97 -38.20
N GLU A 567 10.82 2.66 -37.35
CA GLU A 567 10.89 1.39 -36.63
C GLU A 567 10.14 1.44 -35.28
N VAL A 568 9.88 2.65 -34.76
CA VAL A 568 9.20 2.89 -33.48
C VAL A 568 7.72 2.55 -33.57
N THR A 569 7.19 1.85 -32.55
CA THR A 569 5.75 1.66 -32.42
C THR A 569 5.10 2.96 -31.93
N THR A 570 4.31 3.61 -32.78
CA THR A 570 3.56 4.82 -32.42
C THR A 570 2.11 4.52 -32.05
N MET A 571 1.49 5.46 -31.33
CA MET A 571 0.07 5.48 -31.02
C MET A 571 -0.53 6.85 -31.36
N SER A 572 -1.76 6.86 -31.88
CA SER A 572 -2.59 8.07 -31.93
C SER A 572 -3.12 8.42 -30.53
N TRP A 573 -3.63 9.64 -30.36
CA TRP A 573 -4.28 10.05 -29.11
C TRP A 573 -5.50 9.18 -28.76
N GLU A 574 -6.30 8.81 -29.77
CA GLU A 574 -7.46 7.92 -29.61
C GLU A 574 -7.03 6.52 -29.17
N GLU A 575 -5.96 5.98 -29.76
CA GLU A 575 -5.41 4.69 -29.35
C GLU A 575 -4.85 4.72 -27.93
N ALA A 576 -4.17 5.82 -27.55
CA ALA A 576 -3.63 5.99 -26.20
C ALA A 576 -4.73 6.11 -25.16
N THR A 577 -5.80 6.84 -25.49
CA THR A 577 -7.01 6.95 -24.64
C THR A 577 -7.69 5.60 -24.47
N LYS A 578 -7.88 4.84 -25.56
CA LYS A 578 -8.47 3.51 -25.48
C LYS A 578 -7.60 2.56 -24.64
N ALA A 579 -6.29 2.56 -24.84
CA ALA A 579 -5.38 1.74 -24.05
C ALA A 579 -5.40 2.12 -22.57
N ARG A 580 -5.52 3.42 -22.24
CA ARG A 580 -5.72 3.88 -20.86
C ARG A 580 -6.97 3.28 -20.26
N ASP A 581 -8.10 3.32 -20.96
CA ASP A 581 -9.36 2.79 -20.44
C ASP A 581 -9.28 1.26 -20.21
N GLU A 582 -8.59 0.53 -21.09
CA GLU A 582 -8.30 -0.90 -20.91
C GLU A 582 -7.39 -1.16 -19.70
N LEU A 583 -6.35 -0.35 -19.49
CA LEU A 583 -5.48 -0.40 -18.31
C LEU A 583 -6.25 -0.12 -17.02
N MET A 584 -7.12 0.90 -17.01
CA MET A 584 -7.93 1.23 -15.84
C MET A 584 -8.93 0.13 -15.51
N ALA A 585 -9.53 -0.50 -16.54
CA ALA A 585 -10.41 -1.65 -16.35
C ALA A 585 -9.66 -2.86 -15.76
N GLU A 586 -8.48 -3.19 -16.28
CA GLU A 586 -7.66 -4.29 -15.76
C GLU A 586 -7.25 -4.06 -14.29
N ARG A 587 -6.91 -2.81 -13.92
CA ARG A 587 -6.60 -2.44 -12.53
C ARG A 587 -7.83 -2.50 -11.62
N ALA A 588 -9.00 -2.08 -12.10
CA ALA A 588 -10.23 -2.18 -11.31
C ALA A 588 -10.66 -3.64 -11.08
N GLU A 589 -10.47 -4.53 -12.06
CA GLU A 589 -10.70 -5.97 -11.88
C GLU A 589 -9.70 -6.59 -10.90
N TYR A 590 -8.45 -6.13 -10.94
CA TYR A 590 -7.41 -6.56 -10.02
C TYR A 590 -7.78 -6.28 -8.56
N ASP A 591 -8.35 -5.09 -8.29
CA ASP A 591 -8.82 -4.68 -6.97
C ASP A 591 -10.01 -5.53 -6.45
N LEU A 592 -10.80 -6.17 -7.33
CA LEU A 592 -12.03 -6.92 -6.98
C LEU A 592 -11.86 -8.45 -6.93
N SER A 593 -10.76 -8.99 -7.46
CA SER A 593 -10.65 -10.43 -7.74
C SER A 593 -10.43 -11.33 -6.52
N TYR A 594 -10.22 -10.77 -5.32
CA TYR A 594 -9.85 -11.51 -4.11
C TYR A 594 -10.62 -11.08 -2.85
N ASP A 595 -11.89 -10.67 -2.96
CA ASP A 595 -12.67 -10.08 -1.85
C ASP A 595 -12.56 -10.81 -0.50
N ASP A 596 -12.52 -12.15 -0.48
CA ASP A 596 -12.47 -12.92 0.78
C ASP A 596 -11.06 -12.97 1.42
N PHE A 597 -10.00 -12.71 0.67
CA PHE A 597 -8.61 -12.86 1.13
C PHE A 597 -7.73 -11.60 0.95
N ASP A 598 -8.24 -10.59 0.25
CA ASP A 598 -7.61 -9.28 0.09
C ASP A 598 -7.43 -8.62 1.45
N ALA A 599 -6.18 -8.27 1.75
CA ALA A 599 -5.77 -7.64 3.00
C ALA A 599 -6.53 -6.33 3.32
N TYR A 600 -7.16 -5.68 2.34
CA TYR A 600 -7.86 -4.40 2.52
C TYR A 600 -9.40 -4.46 2.52
N HIS A 601 -9.99 -5.57 2.05
CA HIS A 601 -11.45 -5.69 1.89
C HIS A 601 -12.06 -6.93 2.54
N ARG A 602 -11.23 -7.83 3.11
CA ARG A 602 -11.71 -9.02 3.81
C ARG A 602 -12.46 -8.71 5.10
N TYR A 603 -13.30 -9.66 5.49
CA TYR A 603 -13.99 -9.68 6.78
C TYR A 603 -13.26 -10.59 7.77
N PHE A 604 -13.32 -10.26 9.05
CA PHE A 604 -12.74 -11.10 10.09
C PHE A 604 -13.59 -12.33 10.36
N SER A 605 -12.98 -13.53 10.24
CA SER A 605 -13.63 -14.81 10.55
C SER A 605 -12.81 -15.59 11.56
N PHE A 606 -13.48 -16.21 12.53
CA PHE A 606 -12.85 -17.16 13.48
C PHE A 606 -12.60 -18.55 12.86
N CYS A 607 -13.13 -18.81 11.66
CA CYS A 607 -12.99 -20.06 10.93
C CYS A 607 -12.27 -19.81 9.61
N GLU A 608 -11.28 -20.65 9.27
CA GLU A 608 -10.53 -20.61 7.99
C GLU A 608 -11.34 -21.15 6.78
N HIS A 609 -12.68 -21.07 6.84
CA HIS A 609 -13.59 -21.74 5.91
C HIS A 609 -14.16 -20.81 4.84
#